data_AF-A0A0F3NNA4-F1
#
_entry.id   AF-A0A0F3NNA4-F1
#
_cell.length_a   1.000
_cell.length_b   1.000
_cell.length_c   1.000
_cell.angle_alpha   90.00
_cell.angle_beta   90.00
_cell.angle_gamma   90.00
#
_symmetry.space_group_name_H-M   'P 1'
#
loop_
_entity.id
_entity.type
_entity.pdbx_description
1 polymer ?
#
loop_
_entity_poly.entity_id
_entity_poly.type
_entity_poly.pdbx_seq_one_letter_code
_entity_poly.pdbx_strand_id
1 'polypeptide(L)'
;MLFFNKLRFFIRRKKQIIGTDEFGNVYYKITVNNVEKRLVLYNKKVDPTTVPAEWHIWLHYTDCKYPPSLTICNHKHCPNLTGTKYAYHPHFFNILL
;
A
#
# COMPACT_ATOMS: atom_id res chain seq x y z
N MET A 1 -27.64 -8.75 11.70
CA MET A 1 -27.27 -8.85 10.26
C MET A 1 -27.51 -7.58 9.43
N LEU A 2 -28.11 -6.50 9.98
CA LEU A 2 -28.48 -5.29 9.21
C LEU A 2 -27.53 -4.08 9.38
N PHE A 3 -26.55 -4.14 10.30
CA PHE A 3 -25.68 -3.00 10.60
C PHE A 3 -24.48 -2.88 9.64
N PHE A 4 -23.86 -4.00 9.26
CA PHE A 4 -22.69 -4.03 8.36
C PHE A 4 -23.00 -3.55 6.92
N ASN A 5 -24.21 -3.82 6.43
CA ASN A 5 -24.60 -3.43 5.08
C ASN A 5 -24.73 -1.91 4.91
N LYS A 6 -25.14 -1.19 5.97
CA LYS A 6 -25.32 0.26 5.95
C LYS A 6 -23.98 1.01 5.89
N LEU A 7 -22.99 0.57 6.67
CA LEU A 7 -21.62 1.12 6.66
C LEU A 7 -20.95 0.89 5.29
N ARG A 8 -21.07 -0.33 4.75
CA ARG A 8 -20.53 -0.70 3.44
C ARG A 8 -21.15 0.11 2.29
N PHE A 9 -22.44 0.45 2.38
CA PHE A 9 -23.13 1.27 1.37
C PHE A 9 -22.73 2.76 1.44
N PHE A 10 -22.54 3.30 2.65
CA PHE A 10 -22.12 4.69 2.87
C PHE A 10 -20.69 4.93 2.38
N ILE A 11 -19.78 4.00 2.68
CA ILE A 11 -18.41 3.99 2.14
C ILE A 11 -18.44 3.87 0.61
N ARG A 12 -19.41 3.13 0.05
CA ARG A 12 -19.53 2.92 -1.40
C ARG A 12 -19.96 4.16 -2.20
N ARG A 13 -20.69 5.12 -1.60
CA ARG A 13 -21.08 6.37 -2.29
C ARG A 13 -20.03 7.48 -2.21
N LYS A 14 -19.07 7.42 -1.29
CA LYS A 14 -18.03 8.44 -1.10
C LYS A 14 -16.62 7.95 -1.46
N LYS A 15 -16.49 6.82 -2.15
CA LYS A 15 -15.18 6.26 -2.55
C LYS A 15 -14.92 6.46 -4.03
N GLN A 16 -13.79 7.08 -4.33
CA GLN A 16 -13.19 7.12 -5.65
C GLN A 16 -12.07 6.08 -5.70
N ILE A 17 -12.13 5.16 -6.67
CA ILE A 17 -11.00 4.26 -6.96
C ILE A 17 -9.94 5.10 -7.66
N ILE A 18 -8.72 5.03 -7.15
CA ILE A 18 -7.57 5.75 -7.70
C ILE A 18 -6.77 4.85 -8.63
N GLY A 19 -6.63 3.57 -8.27
CA GLY A 19 -5.98 2.58 -9.12
C GLY A 19 -5.70 1.27 -8.39
N THR A 20 -4.93 0.41 -9.05
CA THR A 20 -4.50 -0.89 -8.56
C THR A 20 -3.00 -1.08 -8.78
N ASP A 21 -2.33 -1.80 -7.89
CA ASP A 21 -0.93 -2.18 -8.06
C ASP A 21 -0.73 -3.57 -8.68
N GLU A 22 0.53 -3.93 -8.93
CA GLU A 22 0.95 -5.22 -9.47
C GLU A 22 0.65 -6.42 -8.55
N PHE A 23 0.43 -6.19 -7.25
CA PHE A 23 0.02 -7.22 -6.28
C PHE A 23 -1.51 -7.34 -6.19
N GLY A 24 -2.23 -6.48 -6.89
CA GLY A 24 -3.69 -6.41 -6.93
C GLY A 24 -4.31 -5.61 -5.78
N ASN A 25 -3.52 -4.89 -4.99
CA ASN A 25 -4.08 -4.00 -3.97
C ASN A 25 -4.82 -2.85 -4.64
N VAL A 26 -5.95 -2.46 -4.08
CA VAL A 26 -6.81 -1.41 -4.65
C VAL A 26 -6.77 -0.17 -3.75
N TYR A 27 -6.53 0.98 -4.36
CA TYR A 27 -6.36 2.24 -3.64
C TYR A 27 -7.58 3.13 -3.82
N TYR A 28 -8.04 3.69 -2.70
CA TYR A 28 -9.25 4.50 -2.64
C TYR A 28 -8.96 5.86 -2.02
N LYS A 29 -9.61 6.87 -2.58
CA LYS A 29 -9.77 8.19 -1.96
C LYS A 29 -11.21 8.30 -1.46
N ILE A 30 -11.39 8.63 -0.18
CA ILE A 30 -12.69 8.84 0.44
C ILE A 30 -12.74 10.21 1.13
N THR A 31 -13.93 10.79 1.24
CA THR A 31 -14.14 12.02 2.04
C THR A 31 -14.98 11.70 3.26
N VAL A 32 -14.42 11.89 4.45
CA VAL A 32 -15.09 11.69 5.75
C VAL A 32 -15.05 13.02 6.49
N ASN A 33 -16.22 13.55 6.85
CA ASN A 33 -16.35 14.85 7.55
C ASN A 33 -15.54 15.98 6.88
N ASN A 34 -15.69 16.12 5.56
CA ASN A 34 -14.97 17.08 4.71
C ASN A 34 -13.44 16.91 4.68
N VAL A 35 -12.89 15.85 5.26
CA VAL A 35 -11.46 15.51 5.21
C VAL A 35 -11.24 14.35 4.25
N GLU A 36 -10.29 14.51 3.33
CA GLU A 36 -9.82 13.45 2.45
C GLU A 36 -9.07 12.38 3.25
N LYS A 37 -9.37 11.11 2.98
CA LYS A 37 -8.58 9.96 3.45
C LYS A 37 -8.21 9.06 2.29
N ARG A 38 -6.96 8.60 2.31
CA ARG A 38 -6.41 7.59 1.38
C ARG A 38 -6.40 6.24 2.08
N LEU A 39 -6.86 5.21 1.38
CA LEU A 39 -6.98 3.85 1.90
C LEU A 39 -6.47 2.85 0.88
N VAL A 40 -5.94 1.74 1.38
CA VAL A 40 -5.57 0.57 0.59
C VAL A 40 -6.45 -0.61 1.01
N LEU A 41 -6.97 -1.33 0.02
CA LEU A 41 -7.61 -2.63 0.19
C LEU A 41 -6.63 -3.69 -0.31
N TYR A 42 -6.07 -4.46 0.61
CA TYR A 42 -5.14 -5.53 0.29
C TYR A 42 -5.84 -6.66 -0.47
N ASN A 43 -5.18 -7.19 -1.49
CA ASN A 43 -5.70 -8.30 -2.30
C ASN A 43 -5.68 -9.64 -1.53
N LYS A 44 -4.62 -9.85 -0.75
CA LYS A 44 -4.36 -11.11 -0.03
C LYS A 44 -4.30 -10.86 1.47
N LYS A 45 -3.24 -11.34 2.12
CA LYS A 45 -2.96 -11.08 3.53
C LYS A 45 -2.74 -9.57 3.73
N VAL A 46 -3.33 -9.04 4.79
CA VAL A 46 -3.10 -7.65 5.20
C VAL A 46 -1.66 -7.53 5.67
N ASP A 47 -0.83 -6.94 4.83
CA ASP A 47 0.58 -6.71 5.10
C ASP A 47 0.99 -5.36 4.50
N PRO A 48 1.22 -4.33 5.33
CA PRO A 48 1.64 -3.01 4.88
C PRO A 48 2.88 -3.00 4.00
N THR A 49 3.75 -3.99 4.16
CA THR A 49 5.01 -4.06 3.42
C THR A 49 4.83 -4.53 1.98
N THR A 50 3.63 -4.97 1.59
CA THR A 50 3.28 -5.32 0.20
C THR A 50 2.93 -4.11 -0.67
N VAL A 51 2.78 -2.92 -0.09
CA VAL A 51 2.48 -1.68 -0.82
C VAL A 51 3.75 -1.23 -1.56
N PRO A 52 3.72 -1.11 -2.91
CA PRO A 52 4.87 -0.61 -3.67
C PRO A 52 5.25 0.82 -3.28
N ALA A 53 6.51 1.20 -3.49
CA ALA A 53 7.03 2.51 -3.13
C ALA A 53 6.19 3.70 -3.68
N GLU A 54 5.79 3.61 -4.94
CA GLU A 54 4.93 4.56 -5.64
C GLU A 54 3.60 4.79 -4.91
N TRP A 55 2.95 3.70 -4.52
CA TRP A 55 1.69 3.74 -3.80
C TRP A 55 1.86 4.13 -2.33
N HIS A 56 3.01 3.80 -1.73
CA HIS A 56 3.34 4.21 -0.37
C HIS A 56 3.46 5.74 -0.26
N ILE A 57 4.15 6.38 -1.21
CA ILE A 57 4.26 7.84 -1.30
C ILE A 57 2.87 8.49 -1.40
N TRP A 58 2.02 7.95 -2.28
CA TRP A 58 0.65 8.43 -2.42
C TRP A 58 -0.16 8.19 -1.14
N LEU A 59 -0.11 7.01 -0.53
CA LEU A 59 -0.87 6.68 0.68
C LEU A 59 -0.51 7.60 1.85
N HIS A 60 0.77 7.98 1.97
CA HIS A 60 1.31 8.79 3.05
C HIS A 60 1.35 10.31 2.78
N TYR A 61 0.64 10.78 1.75
CA TYR A 61 0.54 12.21 1.39
C TYR A 61 1.88 12.89 1.08
N THR A 62 2.92 12.12 0.78
CA THR A 62 4.24 12.67 0.42
C THR A 62 4.20 13.30 -0.97
N ASP A 63 3.47 12.70 -1.90
CA ASP A 63 3.09 13.31 -3.18
C ASP A 63 1.57 13.17 -3.39
N CYS A 64 0.99 14.17 -4.03
CA CYS A 64 -0.43 14.22 -4.37
C CYS A 64 -0.73 13.69 -5.76
N LYS A 65 0.27 13.52 -6.63
CA LYS A 65 0.07 13.04 -7.99
C LYS A 65 0.00 11.51 -8.04
N TYR A 66 -1.05 11.00 -8.70
CA TYR A 66 -1.16 9.61 -9.12
C TYR A 66 -1.61 9.56 -10.60
N PRO A 67 -1.03 8.68 -11.44
CA PRO A 67 0.13 7.82 -11.15
C PRO A 67 1.38 8.66 -10.87
N PRO A 68 2.29 8.22 -9.99
CA PRO A 68 3.54 8.94 -9.80
C PRO A 68 4.24 9.01 -11.15
N SER A 69 4.61 10.23 -11.56
CA SER A 69 5.22 10.49 -12.87
C SER A 69 6.65 9.95 -13.00
N LEU A 70 7.16 9.31 -11.95
CA LEU A 70 8.51 8.82 -11.82
C LEU A 70 8.43 7.32 -11.55
N THR A 71 9.07 6.52 -12.41
CA THR A 71 9.48 5.16 -12.07
C THR A 71 10.57 5.30 -11.00
N ILE A 72 10.18 5.40 -9.73
CA ILE A 72 11.12 5.75 -8.63
C ILE A 72 12.11 4.61 -8.38
N CYS A 73 11.73 3.37 -8.69
CA CYS A 73 12.59 2.22 -8.51
C CYS A 73 12.50 1.26 -9.70
N ASN A 74 13.65 0.93 -10.28
CA ASN A 74 13.75 -0.09 -11.33
C ASN A 74 13.71 -1.52 -10.77
N HIS A 75 13.76 -1.68 -9.45
CA HIS A 75 13.67 -2.98 -8.80
C HIS A 75 12.21 -3.33 -8.54
N LYS A 76 11.85 -4.60 -8.78
CA LYS A 76 10.55 -5.13 -8.39
C LYS A 76 10.37 -5.00 -6.88
N HIS A 77 9.18 -4.60 -6.46
CA HIS A 77 8.88 -4.47 -5.04
C HIS A 77 8.92 -5.84 -4.35
N CYS A 78 9.62 -5.92 -3.22
CA CYS A 78 9.70 -7.11 -2.40
C CYS A 78 9.13 -6.78 -1.00
N PRO A 79 8.12 -7.53 -0.52
CA PRO A 79 7.59 -7.34 0.82
C PRO A 79 8.62 -7.75 1.88
N ASN A 80 8.34 -7.42 3.15
CA ASN A 80 9.21 -7.77 4.25
C ASN A 80 9.23 -9.29 4.48
N LEU A 81 10.42 -9.89 4.39
CA LEU A 81 10.64 -11.33 4.55
C LEU A 81 11.09 -11.72 5.96
N THR A 82 11.13 -10.78 6.92
CA THR A 82 11.51 -11.04 8.31
C THR A 82 10.69 -12.20 8.91
N GLY A 83 11.36 -13.09 9.65
CA GLY A 83 10.70 -14.25 10.27
C GLY A 83 10.31 -15.36 9.29
N THR A 84 10.71 -15.27 8.02
CA THR A 84 10.59 -16.36 7.03
C THR A 84 11.95 -17.00 6.77
N LYS A 85 11.94 -18.16 6.09
CA LYS A 85 13.18 -18.81 5.62
C LYS A 85 14.00 -17.98 4.61
N TYR A 86 13.42 -16.90 4.09
CA TYR A 86 14.05 -15.98 3.14
C TYR A 86 14.47 -14.65 3.80
N ALA A 87 14.43 -14.56 5.13
CA ALA A 87 14.88 -13.38 5.85
C ALA A 87 16.36 -13.07 5.54
N TYR A 88 16.69 -11.79 5.42
CA TYR A 88 18.07 -11.37 5.28
C TYR A 88 18.82 -11.58 6.61
N HIS A 89 19.95 -12.29 6.54
CA HIS A 89 20.88 -12.47 7.65
C HIS A 89 22.24 -11.90 7.25
N PRO A 90 22.73 -10.86 7.94
CA PRO A 90 24.03 -10.28 7.61
C PRO A 90 25.12 -11.32 7.88
N HIS A 91 25.95 -11.58 6.88
CA HIS A 91 27.17 -12.36 7.09
C HIS A 91 28.21 -11.44 7.72
N PHE A 92 28.86 -11.88 8.80
CA PHE A 92 30.03 -11.19 9.31
C PHE A 92 31.14 -11.37 8.27
N PHE A 93 31.42 -10.34 7.48
CA PHE A 93 32.56 -10.36 6.56
C PHE A 93 33.77 -9.82 7.33
N ASN A 94 34.67 -10.72 7.74
CA ASN A 94 35.93 -10.31 8.34
C ASN A 94 36.77 -9.68 7.23
N ILE A 95 36.78 -8.34 7.17
CA ILE A 95 37.72 -7.61 6.34
C ILE A 95 39.06 -7.78 7.03
N LEU A 96 39.90 -8.69 6.53
CA LEU A 96 41.31 -8.74 6.88
C LEU A 96 41.90 -7.40 6.41
N LEU A 97 42.18 -6.52 7.37
CA LEU A 97 43.07 -5.36 7.21
C LEU A 97 44.52 -5.83 7.20
#